data_AF-A0A2N2X0G7-F1
#
_entry.id   AF-A0A2N2X0G7-F1
#
_cell.length_a   1.000
_cell.length_b   1.000
_cell.length_c   1.000
_cell.angle_alpha   90.00
_cell.angle_beta   90.00
_cell.angle_gamma   90.00
#
_symmetry.space_group_name_H-M   'P 1'
#
loop_
_entity.id
_entity.type
_entity.pdbx_description
1 polymer ?
#
loop_
_entity_poly.entity_id
_entity_poly.type
_entity_poly.pdbx_seq_one_letter_code
_entity_poly.pdbx_strand_id
1 'polypeptide(L)' 'MKHVIITGHSGFVGINLQPFLQKTGYTTLGVSRNPSEKEISYEALSEEIWDNTTVIIHLAGKLHYLKNKIQYA' A
#
# COMPACT_ATOMS: atom_id res chain seq x y z
N MET A 1 -17.76 -3.10 -7.29
CA MET A 1 -16.90 -3.17 -6.09
C MET A 1 -16.04 -1.91 -6.06
N LYS A 2 -15.73 -1.36 -4.88
CA LYS A 2 -14.86 -0.18 -4.78
C LYS A 2 -13.40 -0.64 -4.76
N HIS A 3 -12.58 -0.12 -5.68
CA HIS A 3 -11.18 -0.51 -5.81
C HIS A 3 -10.26 0.51 -5.14
N VAL A 4 -9.36 0.02 -4.30
CA VAL A 4 -8.36 0.82 -3.59
C VAL A 4 -6.95 0.46 -4.06
N ILE A 5 -6.15 1.46 -4.42
CA ILE A 5 -4.72 1.30 -4.64
C ILE A 5 -3.97 1.59 -3.33
N ILE A 6 -2.98 0.76 -3.00
CA ILE A 6 -2.13 0.94 -1.83
C ILE A 6 -0.66 0.88 -2.25
N THR A 7 0.03 2.02 -2.18
CA THR A 7 1.49 2.02 -2.34
C THR A 7 2.15 1.65 -1.02
N GLY A 8 3.30 0.97 -1.02
CA GLY A 8 3.97 0.60 0.23
C GLY A 8 3.16 -0.41 1.06
N HIS A 9 2.27 -1.16 0.40
CA HIS A 9 1.38 -2.13 1.03
C HIS A 9 2.15 -3.23 1.79
N SER A 10 3.37 -3.56 1.37
CA SER A 10 4.23 -4.55 2.05
C SER A 10 4.86 -4.05 3.35
N GLY A 11 4.71 -2.76 3.67
CA GLY A 11 5.15 -2.19 4.94
C GLY A 11 4.22 -2.56 6.11
N PHE A 12 4.67 -2.34 7.35
CA PHE A 12 3.95 -2.69 8.58
C PHE A 12 2.48 -2.26 8.58
N VAL A 13 2.18 -1.03 8.16
CA VAL A 13 0.80 -0.53 8.09
C VAL A 13 0.00 -1.21 6.99
N GLY A 14 0.61 -1.36 5.80
CA GLY A 14 -0.08 -1.89 4.62
C GLY A 14 -0.51 -3.34 4.78
N ILE A 15 0.35 -4.20 5.35
CA ILE A 15 0.04 -5.63 5.55
C ILE A 15 -1.12 -5.85 6.53
N ASN A 16 -1.38 -4.89 7.42
CA ASN A 16 -2.51 -4.92 8.36
C ASN A 16 -3.76 -4.24 7.77
N LEU A 17 -3.58 -3.16 6.99
CA LEU A 17 -4.68 -2.41 6.38
C LEU A 17 -5.36 -3.17 5.24
N GLN A 18 -4.59 -3.86 4.40
CA GLN A 18 -5.13 -4.56 3.24
C GLN A 18 -6.16 -5.65 3.62
N PRO A 19 -5.88 -6.57 4.55
CA PRO A 19 -6.87 -7.57 4.98
C PRO A 19 -8.13 -6.93 5.59
N PHE A 20 -7.98 -5.82 6.33
CA PHE A 20 -9.11 -5.08 6.87
C PHE A 20 -10.02 -4.54 5.75
N LEU A 21 -9.45 -3.85 4.75
CA LEU A 21 -10.19 -3.33 3.61
C LEU A 21 -10.89 -4.44 2.83
N GLN A 22 -10.19 -5.54 2.56
CA GLN A 22 -10.75 -6.71 1.87
C GLN A 22 -11.93 -7.32 2.65
N LYS A 23 -11.79 -7.48 3.97
CA LYS A 23 -12.87 -7.96 4.84
C LYS A 23 -14.10 -7.03 4.84
N THR A 24 -13.89 -5.73 4.63
CA THR A 24 -14.98 -4.74 4.53
C THR A 24 -15.59 -4.61 3.12
N GLY A 25 -15.16 -5.44 2.16
CA GLY A 25 -15.75 -5.52 0.82
C GLY A 25 -15.07 -4.67 -0.26
N TYR A 26 -13.88 -4.15 0.02
CA TYR A 26 -13.06 -3.45 -0.99
C TYR A 26 -12.13 -4.42 -1.70
N THR A 27 -11.85 -4.17 -2.97
CA THR A 27 -10.72 -4.81 -3.67
C THR A 27 -9.49 -3.93 -3.53
N THR A 28 -8.31 -4.53 -3.40
CA THR A 28 -7.05 -3.81 -3.16
C THR A 28 -6.02 -4.18 -4.21
N LEU A 29 -5.29 -3.20 -4.75
CA LEU A 29 -4.13 -3.39 -5.62
C LEU A 29 -2.89 -2.80 -4.96
N GLY A 30 -1.88 -3.63 -4.75
CA GLY A 30 -0.58 -3.20 -4.23
C GLY A 30 0.26 -2.59 -5.35
N VAL A 31 0.86 -1.42 -5.08
CA VAL A 31 1.83 -0.78 -5.97
C VAL A 31 3.16 -0.67 -5.25
N SER A 32 4.24 -1.13 -5.90
CA SER A 32 5.58 -1.07 -5.32
C SER A 32 6.65 -0.85 -6.39
N ARG A 33 7.90 -0.63 -5.96
CA ARG A 33 9.02 -0.47 -6.90
C ARG A 33 9.48 -1.80 -7.50
N ASN A 34 9.35 -2.88 -6.74
CA ASN A 34 9.76 -4.24 -7.09
C ASN A 34 8.58 -5.16 -6.78
N PRO A 35 7.59 -5.26 -7.68
CA PRO A 35 6.34 -5.98 -7.40
C PRO A 35 6.55 -7.49 -7.23
N SER A 36 5.74 -8.09 -6.37
CA SER A 36 5.51 -9.54 -6.29
C SER A 36 4.34 -9.96 -7.19
N GLU A 37 3.98 -11.26 -7.24
CA GLU A 37 2.92 -11.79 -8.13
C GLU A 37 1.55 -11.10 -8.00
N LYS A 38 1.26 -10.42 -6.88
CA LYS A 38 -0.02 -9.77 -6.59
C LYS A 38 0.06 -8.24 -6.57
N GLU A 39 1.12 -7.70 -7.14
CA GLU A 39 1.42 -6.27 -7.17
C GLU A 39 1.73 -5.82 -8.59
N ILE A 40 1.64 -4.51 -8.80
CA ILE A 40 2.15 -3.87 -10.01
C ILE A 40 3.26 -2.90 -9.67
N SER A 41 4.10 -2.59 -10.65
CA SER A 41 5.07 -1.51 -10.52
C SER A 41 4.41 -0.16 -10.70
N TYR A 42 5.11 0.92 -10.34
CA TYR A 42 4.61 2.28 -10.60
C TYR A 42 4.47 2.58 -12.10
N GLU A 43 5.35 2.00 -12.92
CA GLU A 43 5.36 2.16 -14.37
C GLU A 43 4.17 1.45 -15.05
N ALA A 44 3.60 0.45 -14.37
CA ALA A 44 2.42 -0.27 -14.84
C ALA A 44 1.10 0.44 -14.50
N LEU A 45 1.12 1.58 -13.80
CA LEU A 45 -0.08 2.38 -13.56
C LEU A 45 -0.53 3.06 -14.86
N SER A 46 -1.59 2.53 -15.46
CA SER A 46 -2.24 3.05 -16.66
C SER A 46 -3.48 3.89 -16.35
N GLU A 47 -3.96 4.67 -17.32
CA GLU A 47 -5.24 5.38 -17.24
C GLU A 47 -6.40 4.42 -16.91
N GLU A 48 -6.41 3.23 -17.52
CA GLU A 48 -7.42 2.20 -17.24
C GLU A 48 -7.47 1.81 -15.75
N ILE A 49 -6.31 1.68 -15.10
CA ILE A 49 -6.24 1.37 -13.67
C ILE A 49 -6.75 2.55 -12.84
N TRP A 50 -6.40 3.78 -13.22
CA TRP A 50 -6.87 4.99 -12.55
C TRP A 50 -8.39 5.17 -12.66
N ASP A 51 -8.95 4.99 -13.85
CA ASP A 51 -10.38 5.13 -14.11
C ASP A 51 -11.23 4.11 -13.33
N ASN A 52 -10.65 2.94 -13.04
CA ASN A 52 -11.28 1.90 -12.24
C ASN A 52 -10.97 2.01 -10.73
N THR A 53 -10.19 3.01 -10.31
CA THR A 53 -9.78 3.21 -8.91
C THR A 53 -10.64 4.25 -8.21
N THR A 54 -11.18 3.91 -7.04
CA THR A 54 -11.98 4.85 -6.23
C THR A 54 -11.10 5.71 -5.31
N VAL A 55 -10.05 5.11 -4.74
CA VAL A 55 -9.18 5.75 -3.75
C VAL A 55 -7.75 5.23 -3.89
N ILE A 56 -6.77 6.12 -3.72
CA ILE A 56 -5.37 5.76 -3.47
C ILE A 56 -4.98 6.05 -2.03
N ILE A 57 -4.33 5.07 -1.38
CA ILE A 57 -3.73 5.19 -0.05
C ILE A 57 -2.21 5.12 -0.23
N HIS A 58 -1.55 6.26 -0.06
CA HIS A 58 -0.11 6.37 -0.27
C HIS A 58 0.69 6.12 1.02
N LEU A 59 1.07 4.87 1.29
CA LEU A 59 1.91 4.49 2.45
C LEU A 59 3.40 4.36 2.12
N ALA A 60 3.78 4.48 0.84
CA ALA A 60 5.19 4.35 0.46
C ALA A 60 5.98 5.53 1.04
N GLY A 61 6.96 5.20 1.87
CA GLY A 61 7.83 6.19 2.50
C GLY A 61 9.18 5.57 2.82
N LYS A 62 10.21 6.39 2.89
CA LYS A 62 11.48 5.96 3.46
C LYS A 62 11.26 5.74 4.96
N LEU A 63 11.79 4.66 5.51
CA LEU A 63 11.75 4.42 6.95
C LEU A 63 12.34 5.65 7.67
N HIS A 64 11.48 6.44 8.29
CA HIS A 64 11.94 7.46 9.23
C HIS A 64 12.45 6.67 10.44
N TYR A 65 13.76 6.67 10.65
CA TYR A 65 14.33 6.16 11.90
C TYR A 65 13.69 6.97 13.04
N LEU A 66 12.70 6.37 13.71
CA LEU A 66 12.30 6.82 15.03
C LEU A 66 13.53 6.56 15.90
N LYS A 67 14.32 7.62 16.15
CA LYS A 67 15.42 7.57 17.12
C LYS A 67 14.80 7.24 18.48
N ASN A 68 14.63 5.96 18.77
CA ASN A 68 14.44 5.48 20.12
C ASN A 68 15.77 5.69 20.86
N LYS A 69 16.00 6.91 21.33
CA LYS A 69 16.81 7.11 22.53
C LYS A 69 15.99 6.61 23.72
N ILE A 70 15.74 5.31 23.80
CA ILE A 70 15.43 4.69 25.07
C ILE A 70 16.80 4.34 25.66
N GLN A 71 17.40 5.32 26.32
CA GLN A 71 18.46 5.05 27.29
C GLN A 71 17.75 4.39 28.48
N TYR A 72 18.03 3.12 28.72
CA TYR A 72 17.73 2.53 30.02
C TYR A 72 18.59 3.29 31.05
N ALA A 73 17.92 3.96 31.98
CA ALA A 73 18.50 4.55 33.18
C ALA A 73 18.58 3.50 34.28
#